data_AF-R7KQL7-F1
#
_entry.id   AF-R7KQL7-F1
#
_cell.length_a   1.000
_cell.length_b   1.000
_cell.length_c   1.000
_cell.angle_alpha   90.00
_cell.angle_beta   90.00
_cell.angle_gamma   90.00
#
_symmetry.space_group_name_H-M   'P 1'
#
loop_
_entity.id
_entity.type
_entity.pdbx_description
1 polymer ?
#
loop_
_entity_poly.entity_id
_entity_poly.type
_entity_poly.pdbx_seq_one_letter_code
_entity_poly.pdbx_strand_id
1 'polypeptide(L)'
;MKAKMITAILVAVASLLAVFVFAGLYFNERQRIRTDYIAQFEENLLQAAKEIDTYSEKGTDYDLHYSMAVSDLGAARAMIFCVSDYTEKQKIINEIHYCFIKYPEQMRDKLPEASQAFHDVADHLDKGYDELRAIIESVDKLGN
;
A
#
# COMPACT_ATOMS: atom_id res chain seq x y z
N MET A 1 -43.47 11.56 39.40
CA MET A 1 -43.23 10.60 38.29
C MET A 1 -43.02 11.28 36.94
N LYS A 2 -43.90 12.21 36.50
CA LYS A 2 -43.76 12.90 35.20
C LYS A 2 -42.43 13.63 34.97
N ALA A 3 -41.93 14.37 35.96
CA ALA A 3 -40.64 15.08 35.83
C ALA A 3 -39.45 14.14 35.64
N LYS A 4 -39.37 13.05 36.42
CA LYS A 4 -38.34 12.01 36.27
C LYS A 4 -38.39 11.33 34.89
N MET A 5 -39.60 11.11 34.37
CA MET A 5 -39.80 10.52 33.04
C MET A 5 -39.36 11.49 31.93
N ILE A 6 -39.67 12.79 32.05
CA ILE A 6 -39.19 13.82 31.12
C ILE A 6 -37.66 13.91 31.15
N THR A 7 -37.05 13.91 32.33
CA THR A 7 -35.57 13.90 32.45
C THR A 7 -34.98 12.65 31.81
N ALA A 8 -35.57 11.47 32.02
CA ALA A 8 -35.11 10.24 31.39
C ALA A 8 -35.20 10.29 29.85
N ILE A 9 -36.29 10.86 29.31
CA ILE A 9 -36.43 11.07 27.85
C ILE A 9 -35.36 12.03 27.33
N LEU A 10 -35.12 13.15 28.01
CA LEU A 10 -34.09 14.12 27.60
C LEU A 10 -32.69 13.51 27.62
N VAL A 11 -32.36 12.74 28.67
CA VAL A 11 -31.09 12.01 28.74
C VAL A 11 -31.00 10.98 27.61
N ALA A 12 -32.06 10.22 27.34
CA ALA A 12 -32.07 9.23 26.25
C ALA A 12 -31.85 9.89 24.88
N VAL A 13 -32.50 11.03 24.61
CA VAL A 13 -32.30 11.78 23.36
C VAL A 13 -30.87 12.32 23.28
N ALA A 14 -30.34 12.90 24.35
CA ALA A 14 -28.96 13.40 24.39
C ALA A 14 -27.93 12.28 24.18
N SER A 15 -28.12 11.13 24.81
CA SER A 15 -27.28 9.94 24.61
C SER A 15 -27.37 9.42 23.18
N LEU A 16 -28.55 9.39 22.58
CA LEU A 16 -28.73 8.95 21.19
C LEU A 16 -28.02 9.91 20.21
N LEU A 17 -28.14 11.22 20.42
CA LEU A 17 -27.42 12.22 19.64
C LEU A 17 -25.90 12.05 19.77
N ALA A 18 -25.40 11.80 20.98
CA ALA A 18 -23.98 11.54 21.19
C ALA A 18 -23.51 10.31 20.40
N VAL A 19 -24.27 9.20 20.41
CA VAL A 19 -23.94 8.00 19.62
C VAL A 19 -23.84 8.32 18.12
N PHE A 20 -24.78 9.09 17.57
CA PHE A 20 -24.72 9.48 16.15
C PHE A 20 -23.48 10.34 15.84
N VAL A 21 -23.15 11.30 16.71
CA VAL A 21 -21.94 12.12 16.56
C VAL A 21 -20.68 11.25 16.60
N PHE A 22 -20.56 10.34 17.57
CA PHE A 22 -19.42 9.44 17.67
C PHE A 22 -19.31 8.50 16.46
N ALA A 23 -20.42 7.95 15.98
CA ALA A 23 -20.44 7.12 14.78
C ALA A 23 -19.96 7.89 13.54
N GLY A 24 -20.42 9.13 13.36
CA GLY A 24 -19.97 10.00 12.28
C GLY A 24 -18.48 10.34 12.35
N LEU A 25 -17.99 10.72 13.54
CA LEU A 25 -16.56 10.99 13.78
C LEU A 25 -15.70 9.74 13.53
N TYR A 26 -16.15 8.58 14.00
CA TYR A 26 -15.45 7.32 13.80
C TYR A 26 -15.34 6.95 12.31
N PHE A 27 -16.43 7.09 11.55
CA PHE A 27 -16.42 6.81 10.12
C PHE A 27 -15.48 7.77 9.36
N ASN A 28 -15.54 9.06 9.67
CA ASN A 28 -14.67 10.07 9.06
C ASN A 28 -13.18 9.80 9.36
N GLU A 29 -12.85 9.50 10.62
CA GLU A 29 -11.50 9.17 11.04
C GLU A 29 -10.98 7.90 10.33
N ARG A 30 -11.82 6.87 10.22
CA ARG A 30 -11.47 5.63 9.52
C ARG A 30 -11.19 5.86 8.04
N GLN A 31 -11.98 6.71 7.37
CA GLN A 31 -11.74 7.07 5.98
C GLN A 31 -10.45 7.87 5.82
N ARG A 32 -10.18 8.84 6.71
CA ARG A 32 -8.93 9.61 6.70
C ARG A 32 -7.71 8.69 6.82
N ILE A 33 -7.69 7.86 7.87
CA ILE A 33 -6.59 6.91 8.12
C ILE A 33 -6.38 5.99 6.91
N ARG A 34 -7.45 5.50 6.28
CA ARG A 34 -7.35 4.68 5.07
C ARG A 34 -6.69 5.45 3.93
N THR A 35 -7.12 6.69 3.67
CA THR A 35 -6.54 7.52 2.62
C THR A 35 -5.06 7.79 2.88
N ASP A 36 -4.68 8.05 4.13
CA ASP A 36 -3.29 8.30 4.51
C ASP A 36 -2.40 7.07 4.29
N TYR A 37 -2.91 5.85 4.57
CA TYR A 37 -2.17 4.61 4.27
C TYR A 37 -2.02 4.36 2.78
N ILE A 38 -3.04 4.67 1.97
CA ILE A 38 -2.97 4.55 0.51
C ILE A 38 -1.93 5.53 -0.05
N ALA A 39 -1.97 6.79 0.39
CA ALA A 39 -1.03 7.81 -0.04
C ALA A 39 0.41 7.42 0.31
N GLN A 40 0.67 6.95 1.54
CA GLN A 40 2.00 6.48 1.92
C GLN A 40 2.42 5.23 1.13
N PHE A 41 1.51 4.30 0.86
CA PHE A 41 1.79 3.15 0.00
C PHE A 41 2.28 3.58 -1.39
N GLU A 42 1.56 4.51 -2.02
CA GLU A 42 1.86 5.03 -3.36
C GLU A 42 3.17 5.81 -3.38
N GLU A 43 3.40 6.65 -2.36
CA GLU A 43 4.67 7.38 -2.21
C GLU A 43 5.86 6.44 -2.11
N ASN A 44 5.76 5.37 -1.31
CA ASN A 44 6.84 4.39 -1.18
C ASN A 44 7.07 3.59 -2.48
N LEU A 45 6.01 3.30 -3.26
CA LEU A 45 6.17 2.70 -4.59
C LEU A 45 6.92 3.63 -5.54
N LEU A 46 6.58 4.92 -5.54
CA LEU A 46 7.25 5.92 -6.36
C LEU A 46 8.71 6.14 -5.93
N GLN A 47 9.01 6.03 -4.63
CA GLN A 47 10.40 6.06 -4.14
C GLN A 47 11.18 4.85 -4.65
N ALA A 48 10.61 3.64 -4.56
CA ALA A 48 11.24 2.45 -5.10
C ALA A 48 11.48 2.56 -6.62
N ALA A 49 10.50 3.05 -7.38
CA ALA A 49 10.62 3.30 -8.81
C ALA A 49 11.74 4.30 -9.11
N LYS A 50 11.79 5.42 -8.38
CA LYS A 50 12.82 6.45 -8.52
C LYS A 50 14.23 5.92 -8.29
N GLU A 51 14.44 5.04 -7.32
CA GLU A 51 15.75 4.43 -7.09
C GLU A 51 16.17 3.55 -8.27
N ILE A 52 15.22 2.80 -8.83
CA ILE A 52 15.44 1.99 -10.04
C ILE A 52 15.73 2.87 -11.26
N ASP A 53 14.97 3.93 -11.46
CA ASP A 53 15.14 4.87 -12.57
C ASP A 53 16.50 5.57 -12.47
N THR A 54 16.89 6.00 -11.26
CA THR A 54 18.18 6.63 -11.00
C THR A 54 19.35 5.70 -11.35
N TYR A 55 19.26 4.42 -10.96
CA TYR A 55 20.23 3.42 -11.37
C TYR A 55 20.25 3.24 -12.89
N SER A 56 19.09 3.15 -13.51
CA SER A 56 18.96 2.92 -14.96
C SER A 56 19.53 4.08 -15.79
N GLU A 57 19.37 5.32 -15.32
CA GLU A 57 19.92 6.51 -15.96
C GLU A 57 21.44 6.63 -15.80
N LYS A 58 21.97 6.36 -14.60
CA LYS A 58 23.39 6.59 -14.26
C LYS A 58 24.28 5.38 -14.55
N GLY A 59 23.74 4.18 -14.42
CA GLY A 59 24.47 2.91 -14.56
C GLY A 59 25.46 2.63 -13.43
N THR A 60 25.44 3.38 -12.32
CA THR A 60 26.35 3.21 -11.17
C THR A 60 25.60 2.84 -9.90
N ASP A 61 26.33 2.36 -8.89
CA ASP A 61 25.83 2.15 -7.52
C ASP A 61 24.61 1.20 -7.42
N TYR A 62 24.63 0.14 -8.24
CA TYR A 62 23.56 -0.86 -8.29
C TYR A 62 23.15 -1.37 -6.90
N ASP A 63 24.10 -1.83 -6.08
CA ASP A 63 23.79 -2.43 -4.77
C ASP A 63 23.09 -1.44 -3.83
N LEU A 64 23.46 -0.15 -3.91
CA LEU A 64 22.83 0.92 -3.13
C LEU A 64 21.38 1.14 -3.58
N HIS A 65 21.19 1.43 -4.86
CA HIS A 65 19.86 1.71 -5.42
C HIS A 65 18.93 0.51 -5.31
N TYR A 66 19.44 -0.70 -5.51
CA TYR A 66 18.68 -1.93 -5.30
C TYR A 66 18.25 -2.08 -3.85
N SER A 67 19.16 -1.89 -2.88
CA SER A 67 18.83 -1.99 -1.46
C SER A 67 17.82 -0.93 -1.01
N MET A 68 17.91 0.28 -1.54
CA MET A 68 16.93 1.34 -1.29
C MET A 68 15.56 0.99 -1.87
N ALA A 69 15.50 0.53 -3.13
CA ALA A 69 14.26 0.08 -3.74
C ALA A 69 13.60 -1.07 -2.95
N VAL A 70 14.39 -2.01 -2.43
CA VAL A 70 13.88 -3.08 -1.55
C VAL A 70 13.32 -2.51 -0.24
N SER A 71 14.00 -1.54 0.36
CA SER A 71 13.53 -0.87 1.59
C SER A 71 12.19 -0.19 1.37
N ASP A 72 12.07 0.60 0.31
CA ASP A 72 10.87 1.35 -0.03
C ASP A 72 9.71 0.42 -0.39
N LEU A 73 9.98 -0.67 -1.12
CA LEU A 73 8.99 -1.73 -1.34
C LEU A 73 8.55 -2.40 -0.03
N GLY A 74 9.46 -2.58 0.91
CA GLY A 74 9.17 -3.09 2.25
C GLY A 74 8.21 -2.17 3.02
N ALA A 75 8.41 -0.86 2.92
CA ALA A 75 7.54 0.16 3.49
C ALA A 75 6.17 0.21 2.78
N ALA A 76 6.15 0.21 1.44
CA ALA A 76 4.92 0.14 0.64
C ALA A 76 4.06 -1.07 1.04
N ARG A 77 4.69 -2.24 1.17
CA ARG A 77 4.05 -3.48 1.64
C ARG A 77 3.46 -3.35 3.05
N ALA A 78 4.14 -2.66 3.96
CA ALA A 78 3.63 -2.42 5.31
C ALA A 78 2.42 -1.47 5.31
N MET A 79 2.41 -0.47 4.43
CA MET A 79 1.30 0.49 4.33
C MET A 79 0.06 -0.14 3.69
N ILE A 80 0.21 -0.84 2.55
CA ILE A 80 -0.92 -1.47 1.87
C ILE A 80 -1.59 -2.55 2.73
N PHE A 81 -0.83 -3.20 3.63
CA PHE A 81 -1.37 -4.16 4.61
C PHE A 81 -2.44 -3.54 5.52
N CYS A 82 -2.34 -2.24 5.82
CA CYS A 82 -3.31 -1.51 6.65
C CYS A 82 -4.61 -1.15 5.90
N VAL A 83 -4.70 -1.43 4.59
CA VAL A 83 -5.87 -1.13 3.75
C VAL A 83 -6.77 -2.35 3.63
N SER A 84 -7.82 -2.43 4.46
CA SER A 84 -8.62 -3.65 4.67
C SER A 84 -9.29 -4.27 3.43
N ASP A 85 -9.57 -3.48 2.39
CA ASP A 85 -10.25 -3.90 1.16
C ASP A 85 -9.28 -4.26 0.02
N TYR A 86 -7.97 -4.26 0.26
CA TYR A 86 -6.93 -4.44 -0.77
C TYR A 86 -6.31 -5.85 -0.82
N THR A 87 -6.98 -6.89 -0.28
CA THR A 87 -6.41 -8.24 -0.10
C THR A 87 -5.62 -8.78 -1.31
N GLU A 88 -6.16 -8.70 -2.53
CA GLU A 88 -5.44 -9.20 -3.71
C GLU A 88 -4.25 -8.31 -4.10
N LYS A 89 -4.41 -6.99 -4.00
CA LYS A 89 -3.32 -6.02 -4.23
C LYS A 89 -2.18 -6.23 -3.22
N GLN A 90 -2.52 -6.46 -1.95
CA GLN A 90 -1.55 -6.78 -0.89
C GLN A 90 -0.73 -8.02 -1.21
N LYS A 91 -1.35 -9.09 -1.73
CA LYS A 91 -0.63 -10.31 -2.11
C LYS A 91 0.39 -10.03 -3.20
N ILE A 92 0.00 -9.30 -4.25
CA ILE A 92 0.89 -8.93 -5.36
C ILE A 92 2.08 -8.11 -4.84
N ILE A 93 1.82 -7.05 -4.06
CA ILE A 93 2.88 -6.21 -3.48
C ILE A 93 3.80 -7.00 -2.55
N ASN A 94 3.24 -7.92 -1.76
CA ASN A 94 4.02 -8.79 -0.90
C ASN A 94 4.89 -9.76 -1.72
N GLU A 95 4.35 -10.37 -2.78
CA GLU A 95 5.08 -11.29 -3.64
C GLU A 95 6.20 -10.60 -4.43
N ILE A 96 5.96 -9.43 -5.02
CA ILE A 96 7.01 -8.70 -5.75
C ILE A 96 8.15 -8.30 -4.80
N HIS A 97 7.83 -7.80 -3.60
CA HIS A 97 8.84 -7.48 -2.59
C HIS A 97 9.69 -8.72 -2.23
N TYR A 98 9.08 -9.89 -2.10
CA TYR A 98 9.83 -11.13 -1.86
C TYR A 98 10.63 -11.58 -3.08
N CYS A 99 10.19 -11.29 -4.31
CA CYS A 99 10.98 -11.58 -5.50
C CYS A 99 12.27 -10.77 -5.50
N PHE A 100 12.20 -9.47 -5.14
CA PHE A 100 13.37 -8.63 -4.98
C PHE A 100 14.33 -9.15 -3.88
N ILE A 101 13.81 -9.63 -2.75
CA ILE A 101 14.67 -10.15 -1.68
C ILE A 101 15.30 -11.50 -2.04
N LYS A 102 14.52 -12.43 -2.59
CA LYS A 102 14.92 -13.83 -2.73
C LYS A 102 15.63 -14.14 -4.06
N TYR A 103 15.30 -13.39 -5.10
CA TYR A 103 15.81 -13.65 -6.46
C TYR A 103 16.46 -12.39 -7.05
N PRO A 104 17.41 -11.73 -6.35
CA PRO A 104 17.94 -10.43 -6.77
C PRO A 104 18.59 -10.47 -8.15
N GLU A 105 19.27 -11.57 -8.49
CA GLU A 105 19.89 -11.77 -9.81
C GLU A 105 18.84 -11.80 -10.93
N GLN A 106 17.73 -12.52 -10.75
CA GLN A 106 16.65 -12.58 -11.74
C GLN A 106 15.86 -11.28 -11.84
N MET A 107 15.79 -10.52 -10.75
CA MET A 107 15.10 -9.24 -10.71
C MET A 107 15.91 -8.11 -11.32
N ARG A 108 17.24 -8.23 -11.39
CA ARG A 108 18.12 -7.24 -12.01
C ARG A 108 17.71 -6.91 -13.44
N ASP A 109 17.43 -7.94 -14.23
CA ASP A 109 17.04 -7.80 -15.64
C ASP A 109 15.58 -7.35 -15.81
N LYS A 110 14.81 -7.29 -14.72
CA LYS A 110 13.38 -6.93 -14.69
C LYS A 110 13.13 -5.57 -14.04
N LEU A 111 14.20 -4.85 -13.70
CA LEU A 111 14.12 -3.56 -13.01
C LEU A 111 13.34 -2.51 -13.83
N PRO A 112 13.57 -2.34 -15.15
CA PRO A 112 12.82 -1.37 -15.94
C PRO A 112 11.31 -1.67 -15.94
N GLU A 113 10.93 -2.93 -16.12
CA GLU A 113 9.53 -3.36 -16.11
C GLU A 113 8.91 -3.17 -14.71
N ALA A 114 9.66 -3.47 -13.65
CA ALA A 114 9.19 -3.28 -12.28
C ALA A 114 8.97 -1.80 -11.95
N SER A 115 9.90 -0.92 -12.34
CA SER A 115 9.75 0.54 -12.15
C SER A 115 8.50 1.07 -12.84
N GLN A 116 8.30 0.68 -14.11
CA GLN A 116 7.12 1.07 -14.87
C GLN A 116 5.83 0.60 -14.20
N ALA A 117 5.79 -0.66 -13.74
CA ALA A 117 4.62 -1.19 -13.06
C ALA A 117 4.35 -0.48 -11.71
N PHE A 118 5.38 -0.04 -10.99
CA PHE A 118 5.22 0.77 -9.77
C PHE A 118 4.61 2.13 -10.07
N HIS A 119 5.06 2.81 -11.13
CA HIS A 119 4.44 4.05 -11.61
C HIS A 119 2.98 3.83 -11.99
N ASP A 120 2.69 2.78 -12.76
CA ASP A 120 1.32 2.46 -13.19
C ASP A 120 0.38 2.16 -12.00
N VAL A 121 0.88 1.51 -10.94
CA VAL A 121 0.12 1.32 -9.70
C VAL A 121 -0.13 2.65 -8.97
N ALA A 122 0.87 3.51 -8.87
CA ALA A 122 0.75 4.82 -8.21
C ALA A 122 -0.17 5.78 -9.00
N ASP A 123 -0.20 5.67 -10.33
CA ASP A 123 -1.12 6.39 -11.21
C ASP A 123 -2.54 5.79 -11.22
N HIS A 124 -2.80 4.82 -10.33
CA HIS A 124 -4.07 4.11 -10.19
C HIS A 124 -4.54 3.39 -11.47
N LEU A 125 -3.60 2.95 -12.31
CA LEU A 125 -3.90 2.17 -13.50
C LEU A 125 -4.01 0.69 -13.14
N ASP A 126 -5.15 0.07 -13.43
CA ASP A 126 -5.39 -1.35 -13.10
C ASP A 126 -4.32 -2.28 -13.69
N LYS A 127 -3.76 -1.93 -14.87
CA LYS A 127 -2.68 -2.67 -15.54
C LYS A 127 -1.42 -2.82 -14.70
N GLY A 128 -1.12 -1.88 -13.79
CA GLY A 128 0.10 -1.93 -12.97
C GLY A 128 0.18 -3.21 -12.13
N TYR A 129 -0.94 -3.66 -11.57
CA TYR A 129 -0.99 -4.91 -10.80
C TYR A 129 -0.83 -6.16 -11.67
N ASP A 130 -1.31 -6.12 -12.93
CA ASP A 130 -1.17 -7.23 -13.87
C ASP A 130 0.27 -7.31 -14.42
N GLU A 131 0.92 -6.17 -14.65
CA GLU A 131 2.34 -6.09 -14.99
C GLU A 131 3.21 -6.66 -13.86
N LEU A 132 2.94 -6.30 -12.60
CA LEU A 132 3.62 -6.87 -11.45
C LEU A 132 3.43 -8.39 -11.35
N ARG A 133 2.22 -8.90 -11.62
CA ARG A 133 1.97 -10.35 -11.67
C ARG A 133 2.80 -11.04 -12.75
N ALA A 134 2.85 -10.48 -13.94
CA ALA A 134 3.65 -11.04 -15.04
C ALA A 134 5.13 -11.14 -14.66
N ILE A 135 5.67 -10.12 -13.98
CA ILE A 135 7.04 -10.14 -13.45
C ILE A 135 7.19 -11.26 -12.42
N ILE A 136 6.30 -11.36 -11.44
CA ILE A 136 6.33 -12.40 -10.39
C ILE A 136 6.25 -13.82 -10.98
N GLU A 137 5.44 -14.02 -12.01
CA GLU A 137 5.27 -15.32 -12.68
C GLU A 137 6.48 -15.70 -13.54
N SER A 138 7.22 -14.71 -14.05
CA SER A 138 8.44 -14.94 -14.84
C SER A 138 9.66 -15.35 -14.02
N VAL A 139 9.62 -15.19 -12.69
CA VAL A 139 10.71 -15.58 -11.79
C VAL A 139 10.69 -17.10 -11.58
N ASP A 140 11.81 -17.77 -11.86
CA ASP A 140 12.00 -19.17 -11.50
C ASP A 140 12.17 -19.30 -9.98
N LYS A 141 11.06 -19.64 -9.32
CA LYS A 141 10.98 -19.81 -7.85
C LYS A 141 11.48 -21.17 -7.37
N LEU A 142 11.67 -22.13 -8.28
CA LEU A 142 12.08 -23.48 -7.92
C LEU A 142 13.59 -23.66 -8.06
N GLY A 143 14.24 -22.89 -8.94
CA GLY A 143 15.68 -22.90 -9.15
C GLY A 143 16.15 -24.25 -9.72
N ASN A 144 16.64 -24.26 -10.95
CA ASN A 144 17.49 -25.37 -11.41
C ASN A 144 18.92 -25.21 -10.90
#